data_AF-A0A239M7C2-F1
#
_entry.id   AF-A0A239M7C2-F1
#
_cell.length_a   1.000
_cell.length_b   1.000
_cell.length_c   1.000
_cell.angle_alpha   90.00
_cell.angle_beta   90.00
_cell.angle_gamma   90.00
#
_symmetry.space_group_name_H-M   'P 1'
#
loop_
_entity.id
_entity.type
_entity.pdbx_description
1 polymer ?
#
loop_
_entity_poly.entity_id
_entity_poly.type
_entity_poly.pdbx_seq_one_letter_code
_entity_poly.pdbx_strand_id
1 'polypeptide(L)'
;MTLDILALIVSLGAAVAAYWAVREARSARRQNLRVDARHDAEAAIALAKRLAQNSGRAISETRASLSAFGAHNSGRARLTIGEIEENASRAEQIASELEGLLKGIAGQSGDVLENAAVRIRRLKNDVDAIQDFFDENQRHNERLSDLKHQQMASMKR
;
A
#
# COMPACT_ATOMS: atom_id res chain seq x y z
N MET A 1 48.56 -6.95 43.55
CA MET A 1 47.79 -7.98 42.82
C MET A 1 46.27 -7.88 42.98
N THR A 2 45.72 -6.97 43.80
CA THR A 2 44.26 -6.87 44.04
C THR A 2 43.53 -5.94 43.07
N LEU A 3 44.21 -4.95 42.48
CA LEU A 3 43.63 -3.96 41.56
C LEU A 3 43.24 -4.55 40.19
N ASP A 4 44.01 -5.50 39.66
CA ASP A 4 43.72 -6.12 38.35
C ASP A 4 42.47 -7.01 38.37
N ILE A 5 42.20 -7.67 39.50
CA ILE A 5 41.02 -8.54 39.66
C ILE A 5 39.74 -7.70 39.72
N LEU A 6 39.79 -6.56 40.41
CA LEU A 6 38.67 -5.61 40.46
C LEU A 6 38.36 -5.01 39.08
N ALA A 7 39.40 -4.66 38.30
CA ALA A 7 39.23 -4.16 36.94
C ALA A 7 38.59 -5.21 36.01
N LEU A 8 38.97 -6.49 36.13
CA LEU A 8 38.38 -7.59 35.38
C LEU A 8 36.89 -7.80 35.72
N ILE A 9 36.52 -7.74 37.00
CA ILE A 9 35.12 -7.90 37.46
C ILE A 9 34.25 -6.75 36.95
N VAL A 10 34.74 -5.51 37.03
CA VAL A 10 34.01 -4.33 36.53
C VAL A 10 33.85 -4.38 35.00
N SER A 11 34.90 -4.78 34.27
CA SER A 11 34.86 -4.96 32.81
C SER A 11 33.85 -6.04 32.39
N LEU A 12 33.83 -7.18 33.10
CA LEU A 12 32.87 -8.25 32.84
C LEU A 12 31.43 -7.82 33.13
N GLY A 13 31.21 -7.10 34.23
CA GLY A 13 29.90 -6.52 34.56
C GLY A 13 29.40 -5.52 33.51
N ALA A 14 30.29 -4.65 33.03
CA ALA A 14 29.98 -3.71 31.95
C ALA A 14 29.67 -4.43 30.63
N ALA A 15 30.40 -5.48 30.28
CA ALA A 15 30.15 -6.27 29.08
C ALA A 15 28.80 -7.00 29.13
N VAL A 16 28.43 -7.56 30.28
CA VAL A 16 27.13 -8.21 30.49
C VAL A 16 25.99 -7.19 30.41
N ALA A 17 26.14 -6.03 31.06
CA ALA A 17 25.15 -4.96 31.00
C ALA A 17 24.97 -4.44 29.56
N ALA A 18 26.07 -4.24 28.82
CA ALA A 18 26.02 -3.83 27.41
C ALA A 18 25.34 -4.89 26.53
N TYR A 19 25.63 -6.18 26.77
CA TYR A 19 24.97 -7.27 26.06
C TYR A 19 23.46 -7.29 26.29
N TRP A 20 23.01 -7.16 27.54
CA TRP A 20 21.59 -7.08 27.87
C TRP A 20 20.91 -5.86 27.25
N ALA A 21 21.54 -4.68 27.35
CA ALA A 21 21.02 -3.45 26.73
C ALA A 21 20.88 -3.59 25.20
N VAL A 22 21.87 -4.18 24.51
CA VAL A 22 21.80 -4.43 23.07
C VAL A 22 20.73 -5.46 22.71
N ARG A 23 20.59 -6.52 23.53
CA ARG A 23 19.56 -7.54 23.33
C ARG A 23 18.16 -6.96 23.46
N GLU A 24 17.93 -6.13 24.47
CA GLU A 24 16.66 -5.49 24.76
C GLU A 24 16.29 -4.44 23.71
N ALA A 25 17.26 -3.64 23.27
CA ALA A 25 17.07 -2.70 22.16
C ALA A 25 16.70 -3.43 20.84
N ARG A 26 17.33 -4.58 20.56
CA ARG A 26 17.00 -5.39 19.38
C ARG A 26 15.62 -6.03 19.47
N SER A 27 15.19 -6.50 20.64
CA SER A 27 13.84 -7.05 20.81
C SER A 27 12.77 -5.98 20.66
N ALA A 28 12.96 -4.80 21.26
CA ALA A 28 12.05 -3.68 21.13
C ALA A 28 11.92 -3.21 19.67
N ARG A 29 13.04 -3.07 18.96
CA ARG A 29 13.03 -2.69 17.53
C ARG A 29 12.27 -3.71 16.67
N ARG A 30 12.44 -5.02 16.91
CA ARG A 30 11.72 -6.07 16.18
C ARG A 30 10.22 -6.03 16.48
N GLN A 31 9.83 -5.76 17.71
CA GLN A 31 8.43 -5.64 18.08
C GLN A 31 7.77 -4.45 17.39
N ASN A 32 8.43 -3.29 17.39
CA ASN A 32 7.95 -2.11 16.68
C ASN A 32 7.82 -2.37 15.17
N LEU A 33 8.84 -2.98 14.54
CA LEU A 33 8.79 -3.36 13.13
C LEU A 33 7.62 -4.30 12.81
N ARG A 34 7.28 -5.24 13.70
CA ARG A 34 6.12 -6.12 13.54
C ARG A 34 4.81 -5.36 13.57
N VAL A 35 4.67 -4.44 14.52
CA VAL A 35 3.46 -3.63 14.67
C VAL A 35 3.29 -2.71 13.47
N ASP A 36 4.34 -2.01 13.06
CA ASP A 36 4.33 -1.09 11.92
C ASP A 36 4.02 -1.85 10.62
N ALA A 37 4.74 -2.94 10.34
CA ALA A 37 4.51 -3.74 9.14
C ALA A 37 3.10 -4.34 9.11
N ARG A 38 2.58 -4.74 10.28
CA ARG A 38 1.22 -5.25 10.38
C ARG A 38 0.19 -4.16 10.08
N HIS A 39 0.36 -2.99 10.68
CA HIS A 39 -0.52 -1.85 10.45
C HIS A 39 -0.53 -1.42 8.98
N ASP A 40 0.66 -1.30 8.37
CA ASP A 40 0.81 -0.95 6.95
C ASP A 40 0.13 -1.98 6.04
N ALA A 41 0.31 -3.27 6.32
CA ALA A 41 -0.31 -4.33 5.54
C ALA A 41 -1.84 -4.34 5.71
N GLU A 42 -2.35 -4.19 6.93
CA GLU A 42 -3.80 -4.13 7.19
C GLU A 42 -4.45 -2.94 6.46
N ALA A 43 -3.82 -1.76 6.50
CA ALA A 43 -4.28 -0.58 5.78
C ALA A 43 -4.25 -0.79 4.26
N ALA A 44 -3.15 -1.32 3.73
CA ALA A 44 -3.00 -1.57 2.30
C ALA A 44 -3.96 -2.65 1.78
N ILE A 45 -4.23 -3.71 2.55
CA ILE A 45 -5.25 -4.72 2.22
C ILE A 45 -6.64 -4.09 2.15
N ALA A 46 -7.00 -3.30 3.17
CA ALA A 46 -8.31 -2.65 3.21
C ALA A 46 -8.51 -1.72 2.00
N LEU A 47 -7.48 -0.94 1.66
CA LEU A 47 -7.48 -0.07 0.50
C LEU A 47 -7.58 -0.86 -0.81
N ALA A 48 -6.73 -1.87 -1.00
CA ALA A 48 -6.69 -2.69 -2.21
C ALA A 48 -8.02 -3.41 -2.47
N LYS A 49 -8.63 -4.00 -1.43
CA LYS A 49 -9.97 -4.61 -1.52
C LYS A 49 -11.03 -3.59 -1.91
N ARG A 50 -10.98 -2.39 -1.34
CA ARG A 50 -11.93 -1.32 -1.67
C ARG A 50 -11.78 -0.88 -3.12
N LEU A 51 -10.55 -0.74 -3.62
CA LEU A 51 -10.28 -0.37 -5.03
C LEU A 51 -10.84 -1.43 -5.98
N ALA A 52 -10.57 -2.70 -5.71
CA ALA A 52 -11.11 -3.81 -6.50
C ALA A 52 -12.64 -3.82 -6.52
N GLN A 53 -13.29 -3.64 -5.36
CA GLN A 53 -14.75 -3.56 -5.25
C GLN A 53 -15.35 -2.35 -5.97
N ASN A 54 -14.65 -1.22 -5.95
CA ASN A 54 -15.10 0.02 -6.58
C ASN A 54 -14.82 0.07 -8.09
N SER A 55 -14.07 -0.87 -8.64
CA SER A 55 -13.73 -0.91 -10.07
C SER A 55 -14.96 -0.93 -10.98
N GLY A 56 -16.00 -1.67 -10.62
CA GLY A 56 -17.25 -1.70 -11.38
C GLY A 56 -17.95 -0.34 -11.47
N ARG A 57 -17.87 0.46 -10.39
CA ARG A 57 -18.37 1.84 -10.39
C ARG A 57 -17.52 2.73 -11.29
N ALA A 58 -16.19 2.65 -11.18
CA ALA A 58 -15.29 3.42 -12.05
C ALA A 58 -15.51 3.10 -13.53
N ILE A 59 -15.71 1.82 -13.89
CA ILE A 59 -16.05 1.40 -15.26
C ILE A 59 -17.39 2.00 -15.70
N SER A 60 -18.42 1.97 -14.83
CA SER A 60 -19.74 2.53 -15.12
C SER A 60 -19.67 4.04 -15.39
N GLU A 61 -18.95 4.78 -14.55
CA GLU A 61 -18.75 6.24 -14.68
C GLU A 61 -17.97 6.59 -15.96
N THR A 62 -16.93 5.82 -16.28
CA THR A 62 -16.16 5.97 -17.52
C THR A 62 -17.02 5.68 -18.75
N ARG A 63 -17.83 4.61 -18.74
CA ARG A 63 -18.76 4.30 -19.85
C ARG A 63 -19.82 5.38 -20.02
N ALA A 64 -20.35 5.93 -18.93
CA ALA A 64 -21.32 7.02 -18.96
C ALA A 64 -20.70 8.28 -19.58
N SER A 65 -19.49 8.64 -19.15
CA SER A 65 -18.73 9.78 -19.68
C SER A 65 -18.46 9.61 -21.18
N LEU A 66 -17.96 8.44 -21.60
CA LEU A 66 -17.70 8.18 -23.01
C LEU A 66 -18.97 8.18 -23.87
N SER A 67 -20.08 7.63 -23.36
CA SER A 67 -21.38 7.66 -24.04
C SER A 67 -21.88 9.09 -24.22
N ALA A 68 -21.69 9.93 -23.20
CA ALA A 68 -22.07 11.33 -23.26
C ALA A 68 -21.35 12.12 -24.37
N PHE A 69 -20.16 11.69 -24.80
CA PHE A 69 -19.37 12.29 -25.88
C PHE A 69 -19.38 11.50 -27.19
N GLY A 70 -20.19 10.44 -27.29
CA GLY A 70 -20.26 9.58 -28.49
C GLY A 70 -19.02 8.71 -28.72
N ALA A 71 -18.11 8.61 -27.75
CA ALA A 71 -16.82 7.93 -27.85
C ALA A 71 -16.81 6.50 -27.25
N HIS A 72 -17.99 5.95 -26.91
CA HIS A 72 -18.15 4.68 -26.18
C HIS A 72 -17.54 3.45 -26.87
N ASN A 73 -17.40 3.46 -28.20
CA ASN A 73 -16.77 2.38 -28.97
C ASN A 73 -15.34 2.68 -29.43
N SER A 74 -14.73 3.77 -28.96
CA SER A 74 -13.37 4.13 -29.36
C SER A 74 -12.35 3.11 -28.82
N GLY A 75 -11.22 2.94 -29.53
CA GLY A 75 -10.12 2.10 -29.04
C GLY A 75 -9.61 2.59 -27.68
N ARG A 76 -9.58 3.90 -27.48
CA ARG A 76 -9.19 4.54 -26.21
C ARG A 76 -10.14 4.21 -25.06
N ALA A 77 -11.45 4.15 -25.31
CA ALA A 77 -12.43 3.70 -24.32
C ALA A 77 -12.16 2.27 -23.84
N ARG A 78 -11.85 1.36 -24.77
CA ARG A 78 -11.55 -0.04 -24.44
C ARG A 78 -10.25 -0.16 -23.65
N LEU A 79 -9.23 0.62 -24.00
CA LEU A 79 -7.97 0.67 -23.28
C LEU A 79 -8.16 1.15 -21.84
N THR A 80 -8.84 2.29 -21.63
CA THR A 80 -9.06 2.81 -20.27
C THR A 80 -9.89 1.87 -19.40
N ILE A 81 -10.93 1.24 -19.96
CA ILE A 81 -11.70 0.22 -19.21
C ILE A 81 -10.82 -0.98 -18.87
N GLY A 82 -10.00 -1.45 -19.82
CA GLY A 82 -9.05 -2.54 -19.60
C GLY A 82 -8.01 -2.20 -18.51
N GLU A 83 -7.49 -0.97 -18.50
CA GLU A 83 -6.57 -0.49 -17.45
C GLU A 83 -7.24 -0.47 -16.07
N ILE A 84 -8.52 -0.09 -15.99
CA ILE A 84 -9.28 -0.16 -14.73
C ILE A 84 -9.42 -1.61 -14.25
N GLU A 85 -9.77 -2.54 -15.15
CA GLU A 85 -9.90 -3.96 -14.84
C GLU A 85 -8.55 -4.59 -14.41
N GLU A 86 -7.47 -4.25 -15.11
CA GLU A 86 -6.12 -4.71 -14.79
C GLU A 86 -5.66 -4.21 -13.43
N ASN A 87 -5.83 -2.92 -13.15
CA ASN A 87 -5.46 -2.33 -11.87
C ASN A 87 -6.31 -2.88 -10.71
N ALA A 88 -7.60 -3.15 -10.94
CA ALA A 88 -8.46 -3.81 -9.95
C ALA A 88 -7.97 -5.23 -9.63
N SER A 89 -7.67 -6.03 -10.66
CA SER A 89 -7.12 -7.38 -10.51
C SER A 89 -5.76 -7.35 -9.79
N ARG A 90 -4.89 -6.40 -10.13
CA ARG A 90 -3.62 -6.19 -9.44
C ARG A 90 -3.81 -5.84 -7.97
N ALA A 91 -4.79 -5.00 -7.64
CA ALA A 91 -5.13 -4.70 -6.25
C ALA A 91 -5.56 -5.96 -5.48
N GLU A 92 -6.39 -6.84 -6.07
CA GLU A 92 -6.78 -8.11 -5.43
C GLU A 92 -5.59 -9.06 -5.19
N GLN A 93 -4.68 -9.13 -6.15
CA GLN A 93 -3.45 -9.92 -6.03
C GLN A 93 -2.56 -9.38 -4.90
N ILE A 94 -2.36 -8.06 -4.83
CA ILE A 94 -1.58 -7.42 -3.76
C ILE A 94 -2.23 -7.66 -2.40
N ALA A 95 -3.56 -7.54 -2.29
CA ALA A 95 -4.28 -7.82 -1.05
C ALA A 95 -4.04 -9.27 -0.58
N SER A 96 -4.10 -10.23 -1.51
CA SER A 96 -3.84 -11.65 -1.21
C SER A 96 -2.39 -11.89 -0.77
N GLU A 97 -1.43 -11.23 -1.41
CA GLU A 97 -0.02 -11.32 -1.04
C GLU A 97 0.24 -10.74 0.35
N LEU A 98 -0.32 -9.56 0.64
CA LEU A 98 -0.22 -8.92 1.96
C LEU A 98 -0.85 -9.78 3.06
N GLU A 99 -1.99 -10.42 2.80
CA GLU A 99 -2.60 -11.36 3.75
C GLU A 99 -1.69 -12.56 4.03
N GLY A 100 -1.03 -13.09 3.00
CA GLY A 100 -0.05 -14.16 3.15
C GLY A 100 1.14 -13.73 4.01
N LEU A 101 1.67 -12.54 3.76
CA LEU A 101 2.78 -11.96 4.54
C LEU A 101 2.37 -11.73 5.99
N LEU A 102 1.19 -11.16 6.25
CA LEU A 102 0.67 -10.93 7.60
C LEU A 102 0.58 -12.21 8.43
N LYS A 103 0.07 -13.30 7.84
CA LYS A 103 -0.02 -14.61 8.51
C LYS A 103 1.37 -15.15 8.88
N GLY A 104 2.39 -14.84 8.08
CA GLY A 104 3.77 -15.29 8.31
C GLY A 104 4.54 -14.50 9.37
N ILE A 105 4.15 -13.25 9.68
CA ILE A 105 4.96 -12.34 10.52
C ILE A 105 5.01 -12.75 11.99
N ALA A 106 4.00 -13.46 12.50
CA ALA A 106 3.89 -13.80 13.92
C ALA A 106 5.03 -14.71 14.45
N GLY A 107 5.69 -15.49 13.57
CA GLY A 107 6.72 -16.46 13.95
C GLY A 107 8.12 -16.20 13.38
N GLN A 108 8.31 -15.11 12.63
CA GLN A 108 9.54 -14.93 11.85
C GLN A 108 10.73 -14.38 12.66
N SER A 109 11.93 -14.86 12.30
CA SER A 109 13.21 -14.36 12.80
C SER A 109 13.46 -12.91 12.33
N GLY A 110 14.44 -12.23 12.94
CA GLY A 110 14.68 -10.80 12.72
C GLY A 110 14.89 -10.42 11.25
N ASP A 111 15.68 -11.19 10.51
CA ASP A 111 16.03 -10.87 9.12
C ASP A 111 14.86 -11.14 8.17
N VAL A 112 14.08 -12.18 8.45
CA VAL A 112 12.89 -12.51 7.64
C VAL A 112 11.80 -11.46 7.88
N LEU A 113 11.64 -11.00 9.12
CA LEU A 113 10.74 -9.90 9.46
C LEU A 113 11.11 -8.60 8.73
N GLU A 114 12.39 -8.25 8.70
CA GLU A 114 12.85 -7.01 8.05
C GLU A 114 12.60 -7.07 6.53
N ASN A 115 12.87 -8.23 5.91
CA ASN A 115 12.53 -8.47 4.51
C ASN A 115 11.02 -8.41 4.25
N ALA A 116 10.20 -8.99 5.12
CA ALA A 116 8.74 -8.93 5.03
C ALA A 116 8.24 -7.49 5.15
N ALA A 117 8.78 -6.70 6.08
CA ALA A 117 8.43 -5.29 6.26
C ALA A 117 8.81 -4.43 5.03
N VAL A 118 9.95 -4.70 4.39
CA VAL A 118 10.33 -4.04 3.12
C VAL A 118 9.35 -4.42 2.02
N ARG A 119 8.96 -5.70 1.92
CA ARG A 119 8.02 -6.15 0.90
C ARG A 119 6.62 -5.58 1.11
N ILE A 120 6.14 -5.52 2.34
CA ILE A 120 4.88 -4.86 2.69
C ILE A 120 4.90 -3.39 2.27
N ARG A 121 5.98 -2.65 2.56
CA ARG A 121 6.10 -1.25 2.13
C ARG A 121 6.06 -1.08 0.62
N ARG A 122 6.72 -1.97 -0.14
CA ARG A 122 6.63 -1.95 -1.61
C ARG A 122 5.21 -2.20 -2.10
N LEU A 123 4.57 -3.24 -1.58
CA LEU A 123 3.19 -3.57 -1.94
C LEU A 123 2.22 -2.45 -1.57
N LYS A 124 2.40 -1.80 -0.42
CA LYS A 124 1.64 -0.61 -0.03
C LYS A 124 1.80 0.50 -1.07
N ASN A 125 3.03 0.83 -1.47
CA ASN A 125 3.28 1.86 -2.48
C ASN A 125 2.62 1.51 -3.83
N ASP A 126 2.60 0.23 -4.21
CA ASP A 126 1.89 -0.23 -5.41
C ASP A 126 0.37 0.00 -5.27
N VAL A 127 -0.22 -0.25 -4.10
CA VAL A 127 -1.65 0.04 -3.85
C VAL A 127 -1.92 1.54 -3.89
N ASP A 128 -1.07 2.36 -3.28
CA ASP A 128 -1.18 3.83 -3.31
C ASP A 128 -1.13 4.34 -4.77
N ALA A 129 -0.24 3.80 -5.60
CA ALA A 129 -0.18 4.14 -7.03
C ALA A 129 -1.44 3.72 -7.81
N ILE A 130 -2.02 2.56 -7.48
CA ILE A 130 -3.31 2.15 -8.06
C ILE A 130 -4.42 3.11 -7.62
N GLN A 131 -4.44 3.53 -6.36
CA GLN A 131 -5.39 4.53 -5.88
C GLN A 131 -5.28 5.85 -6.66
N ASP A 132 -4.06 6.36 -6.85
CA ASP A 132 -3.82 7.59 -7.61
C ASP A 132 -4.38 7.49 -9.04
N PHE A 133 -4.24 6.33 -9.69
CA PHE A 133 -4.83 6.07 -11.00
C PHE A 133 -6.38 6.13 -10.98
N PHE A 134 -7.02 5.55 -9.96
CA PHE A 134 -8.49 5.63 -9.82
C PHE A 134 -8.95 7.08 -9.57
N ASP A 135 -8.26 7.80 -8.69
CA ASP A 135 -8.57 9.19 -8.35
C ASP A 135 -8.34 10.13 -9.56
N GLU A 136 -7.34 9.87 -10.40
CA GLU A 136 -7.13 10.61 -11.65
C GLU A 136 -8.21 10.30 -12.69
N ASN A 137 -8.61 9.04 -12.86
CA ASN A 137 -9.72 8.69 -13.75
C ASN A 137 -11.04 9.33 -13.31
N GLN A 138 -11.33 9.35 -12.00
CA GLN A 138 -12.52 10.00 -11.48
C GLN A 138 -12.50 11.50 -11.79
N ARG A 139 -11.38 12.19 -11.50
CA ARG A 139 -11.23 13.62 -11.84
C ARG A 139 -11.36 13.90 -13.34
N HIS A 140 -10.89 12.98 -14.18
CA HIS A 140 -11.05 13.11 -15.63
C HIS A 140 -12.53 13.03 -16.05
N ASN A 141 -13.27 12.07 -15.51
CA ASN A 141 -14.70 11.91 -15.77
C ASN A 141 -15.52 13.12 -15.29
N GLU A 142 -15.19 13.68 -14.12
CA GLU A 142 -15.82 14.89 -13.58
C GLU A 142 -15.61 16.09 -14.52
N ARG A 143 -14.37 16.32 -14.97
CA ARG A 143 -14.05 17.39 -15.94
C ARG A 143 -14.80 17.24 -17.25
N LEU A 144 -14.90 16.02 -17.76
CA LEU A 144 -15.67 15.74 -18.98
C LEU A 144 -17.16 16.05 -18.77
N SER A 145 -17.74 15.67 -17.63
CA SER A 145 -19.12 16.03 -17.29
C SER A 145 -19.31 17.55 -17.29
N ASP A 146 -18.44 18.30 -16.63
CA ASP A 146 -18.51 19.77 -16.55
C ASP A 146 -18.44 20.44 -17.93
N LEU A 147 -17.52 20.00 -18.79
CA LEU A 147 -17.39 20.51 -20.15
C LEU A 147 -18.67 20.32 -20.97
N LYS A 148 -19.34 19.17 -20.82
CA LYS A 148 -20.62 18.91 -21.50
C LYS A 148 -21.71 19.85 -20.99
N HIS A 149 -21.79 20.06 -19.68
CA HIS A 149 -22.76 21.00 -19.10
C HIS A 149 -22.52 22.43 -19.61
N GLN A 150 -21.27 22.86 -19.72
CA GLN A 150 -20.91 24.16 -20.29
C GLN A 150 -21.31 24.30 -21.75
N GLN A 151 -21.07 23.29 -22.60
CA GLN A 151 -21.49 23.30 -24.00
C GLN A 151 -23.01 23.39 -24.14
N MET A 152 -23.77 22.63 -23.35
CA MET A 152 -25.23 22.69 -23.38
C MET A 152 -25.76 24.05 -22.91
N ALA A 153 -25.09 24.70 -21.96
CA ALA A 153 -25.44 26.04 -21.51
C ALA A 153 -25.15 27.11 -22.58
N SER A 154 -24.06 26.97 -23.35
CA SER A 154 -23.73 27.90 -24.43
C SER A 154 -24.64 27.78 -25.64
N MET A 155 -25.18 26.58 -25.94
CA MET A 155 -26.12 26.39 -27.07
C MET A 155 -27.55 26.90 -26.80
N LYS A 156 -27.88 27.19 -25.53
CA LYS A 156 -29.19 27.74 -25.13
C LYS A 156 -29.24 29.28 -25.12
N ARG A 157 -28.13 29.94 -25.44
CA ARG A 157 -28.03 31.40 -25.63
C ARG A 157 -28.05 31.72 -27.11
#